data_AF-I4D5A4-F1
#
_entry.id   AF-I4D5A4-F1
#
_cell.length_a   1.000
_cell.length_b   1.000
_cell.length_c   1.000
_cell.angle_alpha   90.00
_cell.angle_beta   90.00
_cell.angle_gamma   90.00
#
_symmetry.space_group_name_H-M   'P 1'
#
loop_
_entity.id
_entity.type
_entity.pdbx_description
1 polymer ?
#
loop_
_entity_poly.entity_id
_entity_poly.type
_entity_poly.pdbx_seq_one_letter_code
_entity_poly.pdbx_strand_id
1 'polypeptide(L)' 'MEDRLLTKEEVCEWLNISRATLDRWRNQGLPYLKTGKLVRFNRGKVQEWLNQQTHNQK' A
#
# COMPACT_ATOMS: atom_id res chain seq x y z
N MET A 1 15.88 -7.94 9.58
CA MET A 1 15.63 -6.55 9.13
C MET A 1 14.13 -6.33 9.27
N GLU A 2 13.71 -5.35 10.08
CA GLU A 2 12.31 -5.18 10.49
C GLU A 2 11.33 -5.13 9.31
N ASP A 3 10.40 -6.09 9.28
CA ASP A 3 9.21 -6.02 8.46
C ASP A 3 8.25 -4.98 9.06
N ARG A 4 8.60 -3.70 8.88
CA ARG A 4 7.81 -2.58 9.41
C ARG A 4 6.50 -2.50 8.62
N LEU A 5 5.44 -2.92 9.29
CA LEU A 5 4.08 -2.83 8.81
C LEU A 5 3.53 -1.41 8.99
N LEU A 6 3.37 -0.73 7.86
CA LEU A 6 2.86 0.64 7.77
C LEU A 6 1.34 0.66 7.95
N THR A 7 0.82 1.71 8.57
CA THR A 7 -0.60 2.02 8.58
C THR A 7 -1.02 2.73 7.29
N LYS A 8 -2.33 2.94 7.10
CA LYS A 8 -2.84 3.72 5.95
C LYS A 8 -2.22 5.11 5.87
N GLU A 9 -2.05 5.76 7.01
CA GLU A 9 -1.51 7.11 7.12
C GLU A 9 -0.04 7.12 6.75
N GLU A 10 0.75 6.20 7.33
CA GLU A 10 2.17 6.06 6.99
C GLU A 10 2.39 5.74 5.50
N VAL A 11 1.54 4.92 4.88
CA VAL A 11 1.64 4.66 3.43
C VAL A 11 1.32 5.92 2.62
N CYS A 12 0.31 6.70 3.03
CA CYS A 12 -0.02 7.95 2.36
C CYS A 12 1.13 8.96 2.47
N GLU A 13 1.71 9.12 3.65
CA GLU A 13 2.87 10.01 3.86
C GLU A 13 4.10 9.52 3.10
N TRP A 14 4.40 8.22 3.18
CA TRP A 14 5.56 7.62 2.53
C TRP A 14 5.52 7.78 1.01
N LEU A 15 4.36 7.58 0.39
CA LEU A 15 4.18 7.69 -1.06
C LEU A 15 3.74 9.08 -1.51
N ASN A 16 3.52 10.00 -0.56
CA ASN A 16 2.97 11.33 -0.79
C ASN A 16 1.66 11.31 -1.60
N ILE A 17 0.77 10.38 -1.27
CA ILE A 17 -0.53 10.20 -1.95
C ILE A 17 -1.70 10.58 -1.05
N SER A 18 -2.82 10.90 -1.68
CA SER A 18 -4.09 11.08 -0.97
C SER A 18 -4.71 9.76 -0.55
N ARG A 19 -5.49 9.78 0.54
CA ARG A 19 -6.29 8.63 1.02
C ARG A 19 -7.20 8.05 -0.06
N ALA A 20 -7.73 8.90 -0.95
CA ALA A 20 -8.53 8.47 -2.10
C ALA A 20 -7.75 7.55 -3.06
N THR A 21 -6.47 7.86 -3.32
CA THR A 21 -5.59 7.02 -4.14
C THR A 21 -5.33 5.68 -3.47
N LEU A 22 -5.05 5.69 -2.17
CA LEU A 22 -4.86 4.45 -1.40
C LEU A 22 -6.12 3.57 -1.40
N ASP A 23 -7.30 4.17 -1.30
CA ASP A 23 -8.57 3.45 -1.34
C ASP A 23 -8.86 2.88 -2.73
N ARG A 24 -8.54 3.64 -3.79
CA ARG A 24 -8.57 3.13 -5.17
C ARG A 24 -7.65 1.93 -5.34
N TRP A 25 -6.42 1.98 -4.82
CA TRP A 25 -5.49 0.85 -4.88
C TRP A 25 -5.99 -0.37 -4.11
N ARG A 26 -6.67 -0.18 -2.98
CA ARG A 26 -7.37 -1.27 -2.29
C ARG A 26 -8.39 -1.96 -3.18
N ASN A 27 -9.18 -1.19 -3.92
CA ASN A 27 -10.12 -1.76 -4.90
C ASN A 27 -9.40 -2.46 -6.06
N GLN A 28 -8.18 -2.03 -6.41
CA GLN A 28 -7.33 -2.68 -7.41
C GLN A 28 -6.54 -3.90 -6.87
N GLY A 29 -6.71 -4.27 -5.59
CA GLY A 29 -6.04 -5.45 -5.02
C GLY A 29 -4.68 -5.17 -4.40
N LEU A 30 -4.43 -3.94 -3.91
CA LEU A 30 -3.23 -3.60 -3.13
C LEU A 30 -3.02 -4.61 -1.98
N PRO A 31 -1.83 -5.22 -1.83
CA PRO A 31 -1.58 -6.17 -0.75
C PRO A 31 -1.63 -5.48 0.62
N TYR A 32 -2.59 -5.91 1.44
CA TYR A 32 -2.74 -5.44 2.81
C TYR A 32 -2.88 -6.62 3.78
N LEU A 33 -2.36 -6.43 4.98
CA LEU A 33 -2.47 -7.36 6.10
C LEU A 33 -3.59 -6.89 7.01
N LYS A 34 -4.64 -7.68 7.11
CA LYS A 34 -5.74 -7.43 8.05
C LYS A 34 -5.52 -8.29 9.30
N THR A 35 -5.25 -7.65 10.43
CA THR A 35 -5.22 -8.31 11.73
C THR A 35 -6.40 -7.81 12.57
N GLY A 36 -7.47 -8.62 12.60
CA GLY A 36 -8.75 -8.22 13.21
C GLY A 36 -9.33 -6.95 12.58
N LYS A 37 -9.34 -5.85 13.36
CA LYS A 37 -9.82 -4.52 12.93
C LYS A 37 -8.72 -3.63 12.34
N LEU A 38 -7.45 -3.99 12.56
CA LEU A 38 -6.30 -3.22 12.10
C LEU A 38 -5.92 -3.64 10.69
N VAL A 39 -5.64 -2.66 9.83
CA VAL A 39 -5.08 -2.92 8.51
C VAL A 39 -3.69 -2.29 8.41
N ARG A 40 -2.76 -3.14 8.02
CA ARG A 40 -1.32 -2.91 7.97
C ARG A 40 -0.84 -3.19 6.55
N PHE A 41 0.21 -2.51 6.12
CA PHE A 41 0.77 -2.62 4.79
C PHE A 41 2.25 -2.92 4.91
N ASN A 42 2.68 -3.96 4.22
CA ASN A 42 4.11 -4.26 4.16
C ASN A 42 4.74 -3.36 3.09
N ARG A 43 5.73 -2.56 3.48
CA ARG A 43 6.42 -1.62 2.59
C ARG A 43 6.97 -2.30 1.33
N GLY A 44 7.62 -3.47 1.51
CA GLY A 44 8.16 -4.26 0.40
C GLY A 44 7.07 -4.70 -0.56
N LYS A 45 5.99 -5.30 -0.05
CA LYS A 45 4.86 -5.74 -0.89
C LYS A 45 4.16 -4.60 -1.61
N VAL A 46 3.97 -3.47 -0.95
CA VAL A 46 3.42 -2.27 -1.59
C VAL A 46 4.33 -1.77 -2.71
N GLN A 47 5.64 -1.73 -2.49
CA GLN A 47 6.60 -1.32 -3.52
C GLN A 47 6.61 -2.27 -4.72
N GLU A 48 6.59 -3.58 -4.48
CA GLU A 48 6.48 -4.60 -5.55
C GLU A 48 5.21 -4.39 -6.38
N TRP A 49 4.07 -4.20 -5.72
CA TRP A 49 2.79 -3.98 -6.39
C TRP A 49 2.76 -2.68 -7.20
N LEU A 50 3.35 -1.60 -6.67
CA LEU A 50 3.46 -0.33 -7.39
C LEU A 50 4.30 -0.48 -8.66
N ASN A 51 5.40 -1.22 -8.60
CA ASN A 51 6.25 -1.48 -9.74
C ASN A 51 5.48 -2.21 -10.86
N GLN A 52 4.62 -3.15 -10.50
CA GLN A 52 3.74 -3.85 -11.44
C GLN A 52 2.67 -2.93 -12.05
N GLN A 53 2.08 -2.03 -11.26
CA GLN A 53 1.05 -1.09 -11.75
C GLN A 53 1.62 -0.01 -12.67
N THR A 54 2.80 0.55 -12.36
CA THR A 54 3.45 1.57 -13.20
C THR A 54 3.80 1.03 -14.59
N HIS A 55 4.05 -0.27 -14.72
CA HIS A 55 4.32 -0.88 -16.03
C HIS A 55 3.10 -0.93 -16.96
N ASN A 56 1.88 -0.76 -16.42
CA ASN A 56 0.63 -0.81 -17.17
C ASN A 56 0.09 0.59 -17.55
N GLN A 57 0.93 1.63 -17.48
CA GLN A 57 0.62 3.02 -17.87
C GLN A 57 1.37 3.45 -19.15
N LYS A 58 1.66 2.51 -20.06
CA LYS A 58 2.16 2.82 -21.42
C LYS A 58 1.12 2.47 -22.46
#